data_AF-X1H749-F1
#
_entry.id   AF-X1H749-F1
#
_cell.length_a   1.000
_cell.length_b   1.000
_cell.length_c   1.000
_cell.angle_alpha   90.00
_cell.angle_beta   90.00
_cell.angle_gamma   90.00
#
_symmetry.space_group_name_H-M   'P 1'
#
loop_
_entity.id
_entity.type
_entity.pdbx_description
1 polymer ?
#
loop_
_entity_poly.entity_id
_entity_poly.type
_entity_poly.pdbx_seq_one_letter_code
_entity_poly.pdbx_strand_id
1 'polypeptide(L)'
;MAVPEVAESFTGSVNRVTIGATKDSGGTRTSTVTVGGARNVVYGGSIEETSEKPVIAMDVLDSRPEDWPDALVEAYKDVFDSPGDWAKKCVEELGAELICLKFEGIHPDKKDLDASQAVRVTEEVLKA
;
A
#
# COMPACT_ATOMS: atom_id res chain seq x y z
N MET A 1 0.73 -46.60 12.11
CA MET A 1 -0.47 -45.89 12.62
C MET A 1 -0.64 -44.64 11.80
N ALA A 2 -1.87 -44.32 11.39
CA ALA A 2 -2.15 -43.05 10.71
C ALA A 2 -2.09 -41.91 11.73
N VAL A 3 -1.45 -40.80 11.36
CA VAL A 3 -1.47 -39.58 12.17
C VAL A 3 -2.83 -38.92 11.97
N PRO A 4 -3.60 -38.63 13.03
CA PRO A 4 -4.87 -37.94 12.89
C PRO A 4 -4.65 -36.49 12.42
N GLU A 5 -5.51 -36.04 11.52
CA GLU A 5 -5.53 -34.65 11.07
C GLU A 5 -6.20 -33.80 12.17
N VAL A 6 -5.47 -32.80 12.69
CA VAL A 6 -5.97 -31.85 13.67
C VAL A 6 -6.37 -30.59 12.90
N ALA A 7 -7.69 -30.38 12.75
CA ALA A 7 -8.25 -29.19 12.13
C ALA A 7 -8.86 -28.29 13.20
N GLU A 8 -8.37 -27.06 13.32
CA GLU A 8 -8.97 -26.03 14.15
C GLU A 8 -10.05 -25.28 13.34
N SER A 9 -11.27 -25.19 13.87
CA SER A 9 -12.37 -24.49 13.21
C SER A 9 -12.66 -23.15 13.90
N PHE A 10 -12.59 -22.05 13.15
CA PHE A 10 -12.95 -20.72 13.64
C PHE A 10 -14.35 -20.31 13.15
N THR A 11 -15.17 -19.79 14.06
CA THR A 11 -16.54 -19.34 13.74
C THR A 11 -16.56 -17.98 13.05
N GLY A 12 -15.51 -17.17 13.22
CA GLY A 12 -15.38 -15.83 12.63
C GLY A 12 -14.46 -15.77 11.41
N SER A 13 -14.47 -14.63 10.73
CA SER A 13 -13.57 -14.29 9.63
C SER A 13 -13.10 -12.85 9.72
N VAL A 14 -11.89 -12.56 9.22
CA VAL A 14 -11.44 -11.19 9.00
C VAL A 14 -12.28 -10.55 7.91
N ASN A 15 -12.64 -9.27 8.07
CA ASN A 15 -13.39 -8.54 7.05
C ASN A 15 -12.61 -8.47 5.73
N ARG A 16 -13.33 -8.61 4.62
CA ARG A 16 -12.77 -8.40 3.28
C ARG A 16 -12.94 -6.93 2.89
N VAL A 17 -11.86 -6.29 2.49
CA VAL A 17 -11.83 -4.86 2.11
C VAL A 17 -11.25 -4.73 0.72
N THR A 18 -11.99 -4.08 -0.18
CA THR A 18 -11.52 -3.75 -1.53
C THR A 18 -11.08 -2.29 -1.57
N ILE A 19 -9.86 -2.07 -2.07
CA ILE A 19 -9.18 -0.78 -2.18
C ILE A 19 -9.11 -0.38 -3.66
N GLY A 20 -9.49 0.86 -3.95
CA GLY A 20 -9.53 1.42 -5.29
C GLY A 20 -10.87 1.24 -6.00
N ALA A 21 -11.06 2.01 -7.08
CA ALA A 21 -12.25 1.94 -7.92
C ALA A 21 -11.84 2.15 -9.39
N THR A 22 -12.32 1.27 -10.27
CA THR A 22 -12.13 1.39 -11.72
C THR A 22 -13.14 2.36 -12.33
N LYS A 23 -12.98 2.65 -13.63
CA LYS A 23 -13.90 3.51 -14.39
C LYS A 23 -15.36 3.06 -14.30
N ASP A 24 -15.59 1.74 -14.30
CA ASP A 24 -16.94 1.17 -14.20
C ASP A 24 -17.58 1.37 -12.82
N SER A 25 -16.75 1.59 -11.79
CA SER A 25 -17.19 1.89 -10.41
C SER A 25 -17.02 3.37 -10.05
N GLY A 26 -16.83 4.25 -11.04
CA GLY A 26 -16.73 5.70 -10.85
C GLY A 26 -15.36 6.23 -10.42
N GLY A 27 -14.32 5.39 -10.42
CA GLY A 27 -12.95 5.79 -10.13
C GLY A 27 -12.06 5.89 -11.37
N THR A 28 -10.75 6.08 -11.15
CA THR A 28 -9.75 6.20 -12.23
C THR A 28 -8.69 5.10 -12.21
N ARG A 29 -8.75 4.17 -11.25
CA ARG A 29 -7.74 3.11 -11.13
C ARG A 29 -7.90 2.08 -12.24
N THR A 30 -6.80 1.46 -12.64
CA THR A 30 -6.77 0.39 -13.65
C THR A 30 -7.26 -0.94 -13.08
N SER A 31 -7.04 -1.19 -11.79
CA SER A 31 -7.46 -2.38 -11.06
C SER A 31 -7.81 -2.04 -9.60
N THR A 32 -8.38 -3.02 -8.89
CA THR A 32 -8.63 -2.96 -7.45
C THR A 32 -7.83 -4.04 -6.72
N VAL A 33 -7.55 -3.80 -5.44
CA VAL A 33 -6.85 -4.75 -4.57
C VAL A 33 -7.78 -5.12 -3.43
N THR A 34 -7.96 -6.42 -3.17
CA THR A 34 -8.81 -6.90 -2.08
C THR A 34 -7.96 -7.62 -1.04
N VAL A 35 -8.17 -7.29 0.24
CA VAL A 35 -7.42 -7.84 1.37
C VAL A 35 -8.36 -8.41 2.44
N GLY A 36 -7.83 -9.30 3.29
CA GLY A 36 -8.56 -9.90 4.40
C GLY A 36 -9.36 -11.14 3.99
N GLY A 37 -10.40 -11.47 4.76
CA GLY A 37 -11.20 -12.69 4.55
C GLY A 37 -10.71 -13.94 5.31
N ALA A 38 -9.61 -13.84 6.05
CA ALA A 38 -8.97 -15.01 6.68
C ALA A 38 -9.89 -15.65 7.72
N ARG A 39 -9.95 -16.98 7.71
CA ARG A 39 -10.78 -17.81 8.62
C ARG A 39 -9.93 -18.75 9.47
N ASN A 40 -8.62 -18.59 9.43
CA ASN A 40 -7.69 -19.41 10.19
C ASN A 40 -6.47 -18.56 10.60
N VAL A 41 -5.62 -19.12 11.46
CA VAL A 41 -4.33 -18.55 11.81
C VAL A 41 -3.42 -18.48 10.59
N VAL A 42 -2.55 -17.47 10.59
CA VAL A 42 -1.62 -17.19 9.50
C VAL A 42 -0.73 -18.43 9.24
N TYR A 43 -0.88 -19.03 8.06
CA TYR A 43 -0.17 -20.24 7.59
C TYR A 43 -0.45 -21.55 8.34
N GLY A 44 -1.45 -21.62 9.23
CA GLY A 44 -1.78 -22.84 9.98
C GLY A 44 -3.03 -23.60 9.51
N GLY A 45 -3.74 -23.07 8.51
CA GLY A 45 -4.97 -23.65 7.96
C GLY A 45 -4.84 -24.12 6.52
N SER A 46 -5.97 -24.53 5.93
CA SER A 46 -6.01 -24.83 4.50
C SER A 46 -5.80 -23.55 3.67
N ILE A 47 -5.37 -23.71 2.42
CA ILE A 47 -5.14 -22.58 1.50
C ILE A 47 -6.45 -21.79 1.31
N GLU A 48 -7.60 -22.49 1.31
CA GLU A 48 -8.92 -21.90 1.15
C GLU A 48 -9.34 -21.01 2.33
N GLU A 49 -8.85 -21.29 3.54
CA GLU A 49 -9.13 -20.50 4.75
C GLU A 49 -8.13 -19.35 4.98
N THR A 50 -7.00 -19.39 4.27
CA THR A 50 -5.95 -18.36 4.34
C THR A 50 -6.38 -17.03 3.72
N SER A 51 -7.39 -17.04 2.83
CA SER A 51 -8.03 -15.87 2.18
C SER A 51 -7.16 -15.08 1.19
N GLU A 52 -7.38 -13.76 1.04
CA GLU A 52 -6.62 -12.92 0.13
C GLU A 52 -5.13 -12.87 0.53
N LYS A 53 -4.25 -12.83 -0.46
CA LYS A 53 -2.81 -12.75 -0.21
C LYS A 53 -2.45 -11.42 0.47
N PRO A 54 -1.45 -11.40 1.36
CA PRO A 54 -0.88 -10.14 1.83
C PRO A 54 -0.36 -9.32 0.65
N VAL A 55 -0.57 -8.02 0.72
CA VAL A 55 -0.14 -7.07 -0.33
C VAL A 55 0.87 -6.08 0.23
N ILE A 56 1.81 -5.66 -0.60
CA ILE A 56 2.85 -4.70 -0.20
C ILE A 56 2.54 -3.33 -0.77
N ALA A 57 2.42 -2.34 0.13
CA ALA A 57 2.36 -0.93 -0.22
C ALA A 57 3.74 -0.30 -0.03
N MET A 58 4.16 0.56 -0.96
CA MET A 58 5.41 1.32 -0.84
C MET A 58 5.13 2.78 -0.52
N ASP A 59 5.95 3.35 0.37
CA ASP A 59 5.82 4.73 0.80
C ASP A 59 6.24 5.70 -0.31
N VAL A 60 5.43 6.73 -0.50
CA VAL A 60 5.75 7.92 -1.28
C VAL A 60 5.47 9.12 -0.40
N LEU A 61 6.46 9.99 -0.20
CA LEU A 61 6.30 11.16 0.65
C LEU A 61 5.95 12.39 -0.21
N ASP A 62 5.12 13.27 0.33
CA ASP A 62 4.78 14.57 -0.27
C ASP A 62 5.91 15.61 -0.17
N SER A 63 6.94 15.30 0.61
CA SER A 63 8.09 16.13 0.85
C SER A 63 9.34 15.27 1.06
N ARG A 64 10.46 15.69 0.46
CA ARG A 64 11.73 14.97 0.54
C ARG A 64 12.15 14.77 2.01
N PRO A 65 12.43 13.52 2.44
CA PRO A 65 12.95 13.24 3.77
C PRO A 65 14.42 13.66 3.89
N GLU A 66 14.80 14.19 5.05
CA GLU A 66 16.15 14.67 5.36
C GLU A 66 16.93 13.70 6.26
N ASP A 67 16.23 12.76 6.88
CA ASP A 67 16.73 11.86 7.93
C ASP A 67 16.85 10.39 7.48
N TRP A 68 16.63 10.12 6.19
CA TRP A 68 16.71 8.77 5.66
C TRP A 68 18.17 8.30 5.51
N PRO A 69 18.49 7.05 5.88
CA PRO A 69 19.82 6.48 5.65
C PRO A 69 20.17 6.45 4.16
N ASP A 70 21.45 6.66 3.83
CA ASP A 70 21.95 6.68 2.44
C ASP A 70 21.52 5.45 1.62
N ALA A 71 21.53 4.26 2.25
CA ALA A 71 21.10 3.02 1.61
C ALA A 71 19.66 3.06 1.09
N LEU A 72 18.77 3.79 1.76
CA LEU A 72 17.38 3.98 1.34
C LEU A 72 17.27 5.12 0.32
N VAL A 73 18.05 6.20 0.52
CA VAL A 73 18.10 7.35 -0.39
C VAL A 73 18.52 6.92 -1.80
N GLU A 74 19.51 6.03 -1.91
CA GLU A 74 20.03 5.58 -3.20
C GLU A 74 18.97 4.92 -4.10
N ALA A 75 17.94 4.30 -3.53
CA ALA A 75 16.86 3.67 -4.28
C ALA A 75 15.91 4.68 -4.95
N TYR A 76 15.82 5.91 -4.42
CA TYR A 76 14.83 6.92 -4.84
C TYR A 76 15.45 8.26 -5.25
N LYS A 77 16.79 8.36 -5.32
CA LYS A 77 17.52 9.60 -5.56
C LYS A 77 17.12 10.38 -6.82
N ASP A 78 16.61 9.68 -7.82
CA ASP A 78 16.15 10.18 -9.11
C ASP A 78 14.68 10.66 -9.09
N VAL A 79 13.91 10.30 -8.07
CA VAL A 79 12.46 10.57 -7.98
C VAL A 79 12.03 11.31 -6.71
N PHE A 80 12.92 11.56 -5.74
CA PHE A 80 12.56 12.19 -4.46
C PHE A 80 11.81 13.52 -4.55
N ASP A 81 12.06 14.28 -5.61
CA ASP A 81 11.48 15.61 -5.79
C ASP A 81 10.18 15.58 -6.64
N SER A 82 9.74 14.41 -7.12
CA SER A 82 8.44 14.20 -7.78
C SER A 82 7.71 12.98 -7.20
N PRO A 83 6.67 13.22 -6.37
CA PRO A 83 5.83 12.14 -5.84
C PRO A 83 5.18 11.27 -6.93
N GLY A 84 4.83 11.85 -8.09
CA GLY A 84 4.28 11.10 -9.22
C GLY A 84 5.28 10.11 -9.79
N ASP A 85 6.48 10.58 -10.14
CA ASP A 85 7.55 9.71 -10.66
C ASP A 85 7.99 8.68 -9.62
N TRP A 86 7.98 9.05 -8.33
CA TRP A 86 8.27 8.13 -7.24
C TRP A 86 7.21 7.02 -7.15
N ALA A 87 5.93 7.36 -7.17
CA ALA A 87 4.85 6.38 -7.18
C ALA A 87 4.96 5.43 -8.38
N LYS A 88 5.30 5.97 -9.55
CA LYS A 88 5.50 5.18 -10.77
C LYS A 88 6.67 4.22 -10.63
N LYS A 89 7.82 4.68 -10.14
CA LYS A 89 8.99 3.83 -9.85
C LYS A 89 8.65 2.71 -8.86
N CYS A 90 7.91 3.01 -7.80
CA CYS A 90 7.45 2.02 -6.82
C CYS A 90 6.64 0.89 -7.49
N VAL A 91 5.74 1.22 -8.41
CA VAL A 91 4.91 0.20 -9.11
C VAL A 91 5.71 -0.53 -10.19
N GLU A 92 6.36 0.21 -11.10
CA GLU A 92 6.95 -0.35 -12.33
C GLU A 92 8.28 -1.07 -12.08
N GLU A 93 9.11 -0.56 -11.17
CA GLU A 93 10.45 -1.12 -10.94
C GLU A 93 10.54 -1.95 -9.66
N LEU A 94 9.81 -1.55 -8.61
CA LEU A 94 9.91 -2.17 -7.27
C LEU A 94 8.77 -3.15 -6.96
N GLY A 95 7.76 -3.23 -7.83
CA GLY A 95 6.67 -4.20 -7.73
C GLY A 95 5.64 -3.90 -6.62
N ALA A 96 5.48 -2.63 -6.26
CA ALA A 96 4.44 -2.21 -5.32
C ALA A 96 3.04 -2.52 -5.85
N GLU A 97 2.20 -3.14 -5.02
CA GLU A 97 0.79 -3.39 -5.35
C GLU A 97 -0.11 -2.21 -4.95
N LEU A 98 0.35 -1.42 -3.98
CA LEU A 98 -0.32 -0.23 -3.47
C LEU A 98 0.70 0.89 -3.22
N ILE A 99 0.22 2.13 -3.23
CA ILE A 99 1.02 3.29 -2.82
C ILE A 99 0.50 3.79 -1.47
N CYS A 100 1.40 3.92 -0.51
CA CYS A 100 1.14 4.59 0.77
C CYS A 100 1.63 6.03 0.68
N LEU A 101 0.71 6.96 0.43
CA LEU A 101 1.04 8.38 0.35
C LEU A 101 1.15 8.97 1.76
N LYS A 102 2.34 9.46 2.13
CA LYS A 102 2.63 10.06 3.44
C LYS A 102 2.79 11.57 3.32
N PHE A 103 1.97 12.31 4.07
CA PHE A 103 1.98 13.76 4.09
C PHE A 103 2.82 14.30 5.25
N GLU A 104 4.14 14.29 5.08
CA GLU A 104 5.10 14.84 6.04
C GLU A 104 5.23 16.37 5.91
N GLY A 105 4.93 16.91 4.72
CA GLY A 105 5.04 18.33 4.43
C GLY A 105 3.99 19.19 5.14
N ILE A 106 2.80 18.64 5.37
CA ILE A 106 1.71 19.34 6.08
C ILE A 106 1.83 19.25 7.61
N HIS A 107 2.87 18.61 8.13
CA HIS A 107 3.08 18.52 9.56
C HIS A 107 3.45 19.91 10.12
N PRO A 108 2.77 20.43 11.17
CA PRO A 108 3.00 21.78 11.68
C PRO A 108 4.42 22.03 12.19
N ASP A 109 5.04 21.02 12.81
CA ASP A 109 6.43 21.13 13.28
C ASP A 109 7.48 20.87 12.18
N LYS A 110 7.08 20.58 10.94
CA LYS A 110 7.99 20.36 9.81
C LYS A 110 7.93 21.54 8.85
N LYS A 111 7.27 21.37 7.70
CA LYS A 111 7.17 22.41 6.66
C LYS A 111 5.89 23.23 6.79
N ASP A 112 4.94 22.79 7.63
CA ASP A 112 3.63 23.44 7.85
C ASP A 112 2.95 23.87 6.53
N LEU A 113 3.05 23.00 5.52
CA LEU A 113 2.42 23.26 4.23
C LEU A 113 0.91 23.14 4.36
N ASP A 114 0.18 23.97 3.61
CA ASP A 114 -1.27 23.96 3.67
C ASP A 114 -1.88 22.75 2.95
N ALA A 115 -3.17 22.50 3.18
CA ALA A 115 -3.89 21.36 2.63
C ALA A 115 -3.87 21.28 1.08
N SER A 116 -3.65 22.39 0.37
CA SER A 116 -3.51 22.39 -1.09
C SER A 116 -2.29 21.61 -1.56
N GLN A 117 -1.22 21.53 -0.75
CA GLN A 117 -0.07 20.65 -1.01
C GLN A 117 -0.51 19.19 -1.08
N ALA A 118 -1.25 18.72 -0.07
CA ALA A 118 -1.71 17.34 -0.01
C ALA A 118 -2.64 16.99 -1.18
N VAL A 119 -3.54 17.91 -1.56
CA VAL A 119 -4.41 17.73 -2.74
C VAL A 119 -3.59 17.63 -4.01
N ARG A 120 -2.65 18.56 -4.24
CA ARG A 120 -1.80 18.57 -5.44
C ARG A 120 -1.01 17.27 -5.59
N VAL A 121 -0.37 16.83 -4.51
CA VAL A 121 0.42 15.59 -4.50
C VAL A 121 -0.46 14.37 -4.71
N THR A 122 -1.65 14.33 -4.10
CA THR A 122 -2.62 13.25 -4.34
C THR A 122 -3.01 13.17 -5.82
N GLU A 123 -3.29 14.31 -6.45
CA GLU A 123 -3.62 14.35 -7.87
C GLU A 123 -2.46 13.92 -8.77
N GLU A 124 -1.23 14.32 -8.43
CA GLU A 124 -0.02 13.92 -9.16
C GLU A 124 0.14 12.39 -9.13
N VAL A 125 0.05 11.77 -7.95
CA VAL A 125 0.14 10.32 -7.76
C VAL A 125 -1.02 9.57 -8.43
N LEU A 126 -2.22 10.14 -8.46
CA LEU A 126 -3.36 9.53 -9.14
C LEU A 126 -3.25 9.55 -10.67
N LYS A 127 -2.47 10.49 -11.23
CA LYS A 127 -2.28 10.69 -12.68
C LYS A 127 -1.02 10.02 -13.23
N ALA A 128 -0.06 9.67 -12.38
CA ALA A 128 1.18 8.97 -12.72
C ALA A 128 0.94 7.55 -13.25
#